data_AF-A0A2P6RVB2-F1
#
_entry.id   AF-A0A2P6RVB2-F1
#
_cell.length_a   1.000
_cell.length_b   1.000
_cell.length_c   1.000
_cell.angle_alpha   90.00
_cell.angle_beta   90.00
_cell.angle_gamma   90.00
#
_symmetry.space_group_name_H-M   'P 1'
#
loop_
_entity.id
_entity.type
_entity.pdbx_description
1 polymer ?
#
loop_
_entity_poly.entity_id
_entity_poly.type
_entity_poly.pdbx_seq_one_letter_code
_entity_poly.pdbx_strand_id
1 'polypeptide(L)'
;MLREYEEFKVRINALVAKATKVSPEGWIMQDGTPLPGNNTKDHPGMIQVFLGHSGGLDTEGNELPRLVYVSREKRPGFSHHKKADAMNALVRVSKVLTNAPFILNLDCDHYVNNSKAARAAMCFLMDRQIGRKVCYVQFPQRFDGIDRNDHHANRNTVFFDINMKGLDGIQGSVYVGTGCVFRRQALYGYNLPRGPKHPKMVSCDCCPCFGCRKKLPKYSKNDANGDGANLQV
;
A
#
# COMPACT_ATOMS: atom_id res chain seq x y z
N MET A 1 20.28 -26.08 8.44
CA MET A 1 19.50 -25.23 7.52
C MET A 1 18.85 -25.99 6.34
N LEU A 2 19.57 -26.50 5.32
CA LEU A 2 18.89 -27.14 4.17
C LEU A 2 18.07 -28.37 4.57
N ARG A 3 18.62 -29.23 5.44
CA ARG A 3 17.90 -30.39 5.97
C ARG A 3 16.61 -29.99 6.71
N GLU A 4 16.70 -29.02 7.63
CA GLU A 4 15.54 -28.52 8.39
C GLU A 4 14.49 -27.90 7.47
N TYR A 5 14.93 -27.22 6.40
CA TYR A 5 14.04 -26.70 5.37
C TYR A 5 13.29 -27.81 4.62
N GLU A 6 13.98 -28.88 4.21
CA GLU A 6 13.32 -30.01 3.54
C GLU A 6 12.36 -30.74 4.49
N GLU A 7 12.73 -30.91 5.76
CA GLU A 7 11.82 -31.46 6.78
C GLU A 7 10.59 -30.56 7.00
N PHE A 8 10.77 -29.23 6.99
CA PHE A 8 9.67 -28.27 7.02
C PHE A 8 8.77 -28.39 5.79
N LYS A 9 9.35 -28.49 4.59
CA LYS A 9 8.62 -28.66 3.33
C LYS A 9 7.78 -29.93 3.32
N VAL A 10 8.31 -31.05 3.82
CA VAL A 10 7.56 -32.31 3.97
C VAL A 10 6.34 -32.12 4.90
N ARG A 11 6.51 -31.44 6.04
CA ARG A 11 5.40 -31.15 6.96
C ARG A 11 4.31 -30.31 6.29
N ILE A 12 4.68 -29.27 5.55
CA ILE A 12 3.72 -28.46 4.79
C ILE A 12 2.99 -29.29 3.73
N ASN A 13 3.70 -30.12 2.97
CA ASN A 13 3.09 -31.00 1.97
C ASN A 13 2.08 -31.97 2.59
N ALA A 14 2.37 -32.51 3.78
CA ALA A 14 1.42 -33.36 4.51
C ALA A 14 0.14 -32.60 4.88
N LEU A 15 0.24 -31.35 5.31
CA LEU A 15 -0.92 -30.49 5.58
C LEU A 15 -1.73 -30.19 4.33
N VAL A 16 -1.07 -29.90 3.20
CA VAL A 16 -1.74 -29.69 1.91
C VAL A 16 -2.48 -30.95 1.46
N ALA A 17 -1.86 -32.11 1.56
CA ALA A 17 -2.50 -33.38 1.21
C ALA A 17 -3.70 -33.70 2.12
N LYS A 18 -3.60 -33.37 3.42
CA LYS A 18 -4.72 -33.49 4.38
C LYS A 18 -5.86 -32.53 4.02
N ALA A 19 -5.54 -31.30 3.62
CA ALA A 19 -6.52 -30.26 3.30
C ALA A 19 -7.41 -30.59 2.09
N THR A 20 -6.97 -31.49 1.21
CA THR A 20 -7.78 -31.96 0.06
C THR A 20 -9.00 -32.79 0.48
N LYS A 21 -8.98 -33.41 1.67
CA LYS A 21 -10.07 -34.24 2.19
C LYS A 21 -10.83 -33.50 3.29
N VAL A 22 -11.95 -32.89 2.93
CA VAL A 22 -12.82 -32.19 3.88
C VAL A 22 -13.72 -33.21 4.58
N SER A 23 -13.74 -33.22 5.91
CA SER A 23 -14.68 -34.02 6.70
C SER A 23 -16.11 -33.49 6.55
N PRO A 24 -17.14 -34.36 6.62
CA PRO A 24 -18.55 -33.93 6.61
C PRO A 24 -18.90 -32.95 7.73
N GLU A 25 -18.25 -33.08 8.89
CA GLU A 25 -18.43 -32.23 10.07
C GLU A 25 -17.69 -30.88 9.95
N GLY A 26 -16.99 -30.64 8.83
CA GLY A 26 -16.14 -29.47 8.64
C GLY A 26 -14.78 -29.59 9.31
N TRP A 27 -14.00 -28.51 9.28
CA TRP A 27 -12.67 -28.47 9.89
C TRP A 27 -12.76 -28.27 11.40
N ILE A 28 -11.90 -28.99 12.12
CA ILE A 28 -11.75 -28.91 13.57
C ILE A 28 -10.31 -28.48 13.87
N MET A 29 -10.15 -27.54 14.79
CA MET A 29 -8.87 -27.03 15.27
C MET A 29 -8.19 -28.05 16.20
N GLN A 30 -6.89 -27.87 16.49
CA GLN A 30 -6.15 -28.80 17.35
C GLN A 30 -6.67 -28.83 18.79
N ASP A 31 -7.33 -27.77 19.25
CA ASP A 31 -7.97 -27.66 20.56
C ASP A 31 -9.37 -28.30 20.61
N GLY A 32 -9.81 -28.93 19.53
CA GLY A 32 -11.12 -29.58 19.42
C GLY A 32 -12.27 -28.63 19.07
N THR A 33 -12.02 -27.32 18.90
CA THR A 33 -13.06 -26.37 18.50
C THR A 33 -13.33 -26.41 16.99
N PRO A 34 -14.58 -26.18 16.54
CA PRO A 34 -14.86 -26.08 15.11
C PRO A 34 -14.20 -24.83 14.51
N LEU A 35 -13.64 -24.96 13.31
CA LEU A 35 -13.04 -23.82 12.61
C LEU A 35 -14.12 -22.76 12.31
N PRO A 36 -13.97 -21.50 12.75
CA PRO A 36 -14.99 -20.47 12.53
C PRO A 36 -15.26 -20.19 11.04
N GLY A 37 -14.26 -20.45 10.18
CA GLY A 37 -14.32 -20.27 8.73
C GLY A 37 -14.85 -21.45 7.92
N ASN A 38 -15.57 -22.42 8.52
CA ASN A 38 -16.09 -23.60 7.80
C ASN A 38 -17.03 -23.25 6.64
N ASN A 39 -17.83 -22.20 6.76
CA ASN A 39 -18.65 -21.68 5.66
C ASN A 39 -18.00 -20.43 5.04
N THR A 40 -17.55 -20.53 3.79
CA THR A 40 -16.82 -19.44 3.11
C THR A 40 -17.67 -18.20 2.79
N LYS A 41 -19.00 -18.32 2.84
CA LYS A 41 -19.96 -17.23 2.60
C LYS A 41 -20.51 -16.61 3.87
N ASP A 42 -20.40 -17.31 5.00
CA ASP A 42 -20.93 -16.88 6.29
C ASP A 42 -19.99 -17.31 7.41
N HIS A 43 -19.10 -16.39 7.79
CA HIS A 43 -18.15 -16.65 8.86
C HIS A 43 -17.75 -15.35 9.57
N PRO A 44 -17.46 -15.40 10.88
CA PRO A 44 -16.96 -14.25 11.61
C PRO A 44 -15.56 -13.85 11.12
N GLY A 45 -15.17 -12.62 11.46
CA GLY A 45 -13.79 -12.17 11.31
C GLY A 45 -12.88 -12.85 12.34
N MET A 46 -11.63 -13.10 11.96
CA MET A 46 -10.62 -13.71 12.83
C MET A 46 -9.33 -12.90 12.78
N ILE A 47 -8.72 -12.64 13.94
CA ILE A 47 -7.40 -12.01 14.04
C ILE A 47 -6.54 -12.88 14.96
N GLN A 48 -5.38 -13.31 14.47
CA GLN A 48 -4.44 -14.12 15.24
C GLN A 48 -3.04 -13.52 15.15
N VAL A 49 -2.33 -13.45 16.28
CA VAL A 49 -0.96 -12.95 16.36
C VAL A 49 -0.04 -14.13 16.65
N PHE A 50 0.95 -14.36 15.79
CA PHE A 50 1.85 -15.51 15.88
C PHE A 50 3.23 -15.17 16.44
N LEU A 51 3.89 -14.16 15.86
CA LEU A 51 5.24 -13.72 16.23
C LEU A 51 5.20 -12.33 16.88
N GLY A 52 6.35 -11.82 17.32
CA GLY A 52 6.48 -10.53 18.00
C GLY A 52 6.75 -10.70 19.50
N HIS A 53 6.55 -9.62 20.26
CA HIS A 53 6.77 -9.60 21.71
C HIS A 53 6.09 -10.74 22.48
N SER A 54 4.92 -11.19 22.03
CA SER A 54 4.16 -12.29 22.65
C SER A 54 4.36 -13.65 21.99
N GLY A 55 5.18 -13.74 20.94
CA GLY A 55 5.29 -14.90 20.04
C GLY A 55 6.59 -15.70 20.16
N GLY A 56 7.41 -15.40 21.19
CA GLY A 56 8.70 -16.02 21.42
C GLY A 56 9.89 -15.28 20.79
N LEU A 57 11.09 -15.71 21.17
CA LEU A 57 12.36 -15.17 20.69
C LEU A 57 12.98 -16.14 19.67
N ASP A 58 13.92 -15.65 18.86
CA ASP A 58 14.75 -16.50 18.02
C ASP A 58 15.74 -17.33 18.88
N THR A 59 16.53 -18.18 18.22
CA THR A 59 17.52 -19.04 18.88
C THR A 59 18.63 -18.27 19.62
N GLU A 60 18.83 -17.00 19.29
CA GLU A 60 19.82 -16.10 19.90
C GLU A 60 19.18 -15.21 20.98
N GLY A 61 17.87 -15.29 21.20
CA GLY A 61 17.14 -14.49 22.18
C GLY A 61 16.65 -13.14 21.64
N ASN A 62 16.68 -12.90 20.33
CA ASN A 62 16.17 -11.66 19.74
C ASN A 62 14.67 -11.77 19.41
N GLU A 63 13.97 -10.63 19.46
CA GLU A 63 12.57 -10.56 19.06
C GLU A 63 12.41 -10.64 17.53
N LEU A 64 11.44 -11.45 17.08
CA LEU A 64 11.05 -11.52 15.67
C LEU A 64 9.95 -10.50 15.33
N PRO A 65 9.87 -10.02 14.07
CA PRO A 65 8.78 -9.14 13.65
C PRO A 65 7.40 -9.78 13.86
N ARG A 66 6.44 -8.98 14.34
CA ARG A 66 5.07 -9.44 14.58
C ARG A 66 4.40 -9.90 13.28
N LEU A 67 3.88 -11.12 13.27
CA LEU A 67 3.04 -11.67 12.20
C LEU A 67 1.58 -11.73 12.66
N VAL A 68 0.69 -11.03 11.95
CA VAL A 68 -0.75 -11.00 12.25
C VAL A 68 -1.52 -11.59 11.08
N TYR A 69 -2.27 -12.65 11.34
CA TYR A 69 -3.25 -13.21 10.42
C TYR A 69 -4.60 -12.53 10.61
N VAL A 70 -5.24 -12.16 9.50
CA VAL A 70 -6.54 -11.48 9.49
C VAL A 70 -7.43 -12.16 8.46
N SER A 71 -8.56 -12.70 8.91
CA SER A 71 -9.69 -13.09 8.08
C SER A 71 -10.83 -12.11 8.29
N ARG A 72 -11.42 -11.61 7.20
CA ARG A 72 -12.55 -10.68 7.26
C ARG A 72 -13.83 -11.43 7.55
N GLU A 73 -14.76 -10.80 8.26
CA GLU A 73 -16.14 -11.29 8.33
C GLU A 73 -16.79 -11.26 6.94
N LYS A 74 -17.60 -12.29 6.66
CA LYS A 74 -18.46 -12.36 5.48
C LYS A 74 -19.83 -12.85 5.88
N ARG A 75 -20.86 -12.28 5.25
CA ARG A 75 -22.27 -12.63 5.49
C ARG A 75 -23.02 -12.73 4.16
N PRO A 76 -23.98 -13.65 4.03
CA PRO A 76 -24.87 -13.69 2.88
C PRO A 76 -25.60 -12.35 2.70
N GLY A 77 -25.76 -11.91 1.45
CA GLY A 77 -26.39 -10.62 1.15
C GLY A 77 -25.45 -9.40 1.15
N PHE A 78 -24.19 -9.55 1.60
CA PHE A 78 -23.19 -8.49 1.53
C PHE A 78 -22.25 -8.70 0.34
N SER A 79 -22.09 -7.65 -0.48
CA SER A 79 -21.11 -7.65 -1.55
C SER A 79 -19.70 -7.56 -0.98
N HIS A 80 -18.76 -8.27 -1.60
CA HIS A 80 -17.35 -8.27 -1.21
C HIS A 80 -16.46 -8.04 -2.44
N HIS A 81 -15.70 -6.94 -2.43
CA HIS A 81 -14.83 -6.50 -3.52
C HIS A 81 -13.45 -7.18 -3.52
N LYS A 82 -13.43 -8.51 -3.38
CA LYS A 82 -12.25 -9.39 -3.50
C LYS A 82 -11.00 -8.79 -2.80
N LYS A 83 -9.96 -8.44 -3.58
CA LYS A 83 -8.66 -7.91 -3.13
C LYS A 83 -8.78 -6.49 -2.55
N ALA A 84 -9.62 -5.64 -3.12
CA ALA A 84 -9.74 -4.25 -2.68
C ALA A 84 -10.21 -4.16 -1.23
N ASP A 85 -11.28 -4.89 -0.89
CA ASP A 85 -11.78 -4.91 0.50
C ASP A 85 -10.81 -5.58 1.47
N ALA A 86 -10.10 -6.62 1.02
CA ALA A 86 -9.09 -7.29 1.83
C ALA A 86 -7.98 -6.30 2.22
N MET A 87 -7.42 -5.58 1.24
CA MET A 87 -6.41 -4.56 1.47
C MET A 87 -6.94 -3.41 2.34
N ASN A 88 -8.15 -2.92 2.07
CA ASN A 88 -8.75 -1.84 2.86
C ASN A 88 -9.01 -2.27 4.32
N ALA A 89 -9.42 -3.50 4.56
CA ALA A 89 -9.56 -4.04 5.92
C ALA A 89 -8.20 -4.14 6.62
N LEU A 90 -7.16 -4.62 5.93
CA LEU A 90 -5.80 -4.66 6.48
C LEU A 90 -5.29 -3.27 6.87
N VAL A 91 -5.57 -2.24 6.07
CA VAL A 91 -5.22 -0.85 6.42
C VAL A 91 -5.89 -0.41 7.72
N ARG A 92 -7.17 -0.75 7.92
CA ARG A 92 -7.93 -0.44 9.15
C ARG A 92 -7.43 -1.23 10.37
N VAL A 93 -7.23 -2.54 10.23
CA VAL A 93 -6.73 -3.39 11.32
C VAL A 93 -5.31 -2.97 11.73
N SER A 94 -4.42 -2.75 10.75
CA SER A 94 -3.06 -2.26 11.01
C SER A 94 -3.03 -0.92 11.73
N LYS A 95 -4.00 -0.02 11.46
CA LYS A 95 -4.10 1.27 12.15
C LYS A 95 -4.29 1.11 13.65
N VAL A 96 -5.05 0.10 14.08
CA VAL A 96 -5.32 -0.19 15.49
C VAL A 96 -4.15 -0.92 16.14
N LEU A 97 -3.56 -1.90 15.43
CA LEU A 97 -2.55 -2.79 16.03
C LEU A 97 -1.15 -2.19 16.15
N THR A 98 -0.68 -1.47 15.12
CA THR A 98 0.70 -0.95 15.07
C THR A 98 0.81 0.47 14.54
N ASN A 99 -0.21 0.96 13.82
CA ASN A 99 -0.27 2.32 13.28
C ASN A 99 0.97 2.74 12.46
N ALA A 100 1.57 1.81 11.71
CA ALA A 100 2.75 2.11 10.90
C ALA A 100 2.46 3.22 9.85
N PRO A 101 3.31 4.26 9.70
CA PRO A 101 3.07 5.38 8.79
C PRO A 101 3.23 5.00 7.31
N PHE A 102 3.96 3.93 7.03
CA PHE A 102 4.20 3.38 5.70
C PHE A 102 3.68 1.95 5.61
N ILE A 103 3.16 1.57 4.44
CA ILE A 103 2.54 0.26 4.20
C ILE A 103 3.08 -0.29 2.89
N LEU A 104 3.74 -1.45 2.94
CA LEU A 104 4.15 -2.20 1.74
C LEU A 104 3.05 -3.19 1.37
N ASN A 105 2.64 -3.22 0.10
CA ASN A 105 1.78 -4.28 -0.42
C ASN A 105 2.59 -5.29 -1.25
N LEU A 106 2.28 -6.58 -1.11
CA LEU A 106 2.89 -7.66 -1.86
C LEU A 106 1.83 -8.72 -2.17
N ASP A 107 1.91 -9.28 -3.37
CA ASP A 107 1.13 -10.44 -3.79
C ASP A 107 1.85 -11.74 -3.43
N CYS A 108 1.10 -12.86 -3.37
CA CYS A 108 1.60 -14.14 -2.89
C CYS A 108 2.61 -14.83 -3.81
N ASP A 109 2.66 -14.42 -5.08
CA ASP A 109 3.61 -14.86 -6.10
C ASP A 109 4.86 -13.96 -6.18
N HIS A 110 4.94 -12.93 -5.33
CA HIS A 110 6.08 -12.03 -5.26
C HIS A 110 6.77 -12.12 -3.88
N TYR A 111 8.09 -12.21 -3.90
CA TYR A 111 8.93 -12.21 -2.70
C TYR A 111 9.93 -11.06 -2.71
N VAL A 112 10.44 -10.70 -1.53
CA VAL A 112 11.47 -9.67 -1.40
C VAL A 112 12.82 -10.30 -1.72
N ASN A 113 13.34 -10.03 -2.92
CA ASN A 113 14.65 -10.53 -3.35
C ASN A 113 15.82 -9.87 -2.58
N ASN A 114 15.73 -8.57 -2.30
CA ASN A 114 16.79 -7.81 -1.62
C ASN A 114 16.31 -7.24 -0.29
N SER A 115 16.96 -7.60 0.81
CA SER A 115 16.66 -7.11 2.16
C SER A 115 16.80 -5.58 2.30
N LYS A 116 17.50 -4.92 1.38
CA LYS A 116 17.65 -3.46 1.34
C LYS A 116 16.45 -2.73 0.71
N ALA A 117 15.46 -3.45 0.14
CA ALA A 117 14.33 -2.82 -0.56
C ALA A 117 13.54 -1.86 0.34
N ALA A 118 13.24 -2.26 1.58
CA ALA A 118 12.56 -1.40 2.55
C ALA A 118 13.37 -0.13 2.84
N ARG A 119 14.70 -0.25 3.03
CA ARG A 119 15.59 0.89 3.26
C ARG A 119 15.64 1.81 2.04
N ALA A 120 15.69 1.26 0.83
CA ALA A 120 15.67 2.04 -0.41
C ALA A 120 14.37 2.85 -0.55
N ALA A 121 13.22 2.28 -0.22
CA ALA A 121 11.95 3.00 -0.20
C ALA A 121 11.97 4.17 0.81
N MET A 122 12.54 3.95 1.99
CA MET A 122 12.65 4.98 3.02
C MET A 122 13.53 6.15 2.57
N CYS A 123 14.57 5.93 1.76
CA CYS A 123 15.38 7.02 1.21
C CYS A 123 14.52 8.06 0.48
N PHE A 124 13.53 7.63 -0.30
CA PHE A 124 12.63 8.56 -1.00
C PHE A 124 11.55 9.14 -0.09
N LEU A 125 10.94 8.31 0.76
CA LEU A 125 9.80 8.71 1.61
C LEU A 125 10.20 9.62 2.79
N MET A 126 11.43 9.49 3.26
CA MET A 126 12.00 10.26 4.38
C MET A 126 12.90 11.40 3.91
N ASP A 127 13.07 11.60 2.60
CA ASP A 127 13.81 12.75 2.09
C ASP A 127 13.18 14.07 2.57
N ARG A 128 14.03 15.01 3.02
CA ARG A 128 13.57 16.27 3.62
C ARG A 128 12.92 17.21 2.60
N GLN A 129 13.36 17.16 1.35
CA GLN A 129 12.90 18.04 0.27
C GLN A 129 11.72 17.42 -0.49
N ILE A 130 11.86 16.18 -0.95
CA ILE A 130 10.86 15.52 -1.80
C ILE A 130 9.92 14.62 -1.01
N GLY A 131 10.37 13.99 0.08
CA GLY A 131 9.65 12.91 0.75
C GLY A 131 8.26 13.29 1.24
N ARG A 132 8.06 14.54 1.67
CA ARG A 132 6.74 15.08 2.07
C ARG A 132 5.71 15.10 0.93
N LYS A 133 6.17 15.16 -0.33
CA LYS A 133 5.34 15.16 -1.54
C LYS A 133 5.13 13.76 -2.12
N VAL A 134 5.88 12.76 -1.65
CA VAL A 134 5.80 11.38 -2.13
C VAL A 134 4.64 10.65 -1.43
N CYS A 135 3.70 10.16 -2.24
CA CYS A 135 2.56 9.35 -1.79
C CYS A 135 2.91 7.86 -1.71
N TYR A 136 3.70 7.34 -2.65
CA TYR A 136 4.20 5.97 -2.63
C TYR A 136 5.50 5.83 -3.43
N VAL A 137 6.20 4.71 -3.23
CA VAL A 137 7.36 4.28 -4.02
C VAL A 137 7.03 2.94 -4.65
N GLN A 138 7.01 2.89 -5.97
CA GLN A 138 6.71 1.68 -6.74
C GLN A 138 8.02 1.01 -7.18
N PHE A 139 8.18 -0.27 -6.87
CA PHE A 139 9.29 -1.08 -7.38
C PHE A 139 8.91 -1.75 -8.70
N PRO A 140 9.86 -1.91 -9.64
CA PRO A 140 9.63 -2.67 -10.86
C PRO A 140 9.44 -4.16 -10.53
N GLN A 141 8.44 -4.80 -11.15
CA GLN A 141 8.22 -6.24 -11.01
C GLN A 141 9.15 -6.99 -11.96
N ARG A 142 9.78 -8.06 -11.48
CA ARG A 142 10.64 -8.93 -12.28
C ARG A 142 10.20 -10.37 -12.04
N PHE A 143 10.10 -11.13 -13.12
CA PHE A 143 9.64 -12.51 -13.09
C PHE A 143 10.82 -13.46 -13.35
N ASP A 144 10.84 -14.55 -12.60
CA ASP A 144 11.83 -15.62 -12.74
C ASP A 144 11.34 -16.67 -13.75
N GLY A 145 12.24 -17.55 -14.20
CA GLY A 145 11.88 -18.70 -15.05
C GLY A 145 11.53 -18.36 -16.51
N ILE A 146 11.96 -17.18 -16.99
CA ILE A 146 11.70 -16.75 -18.37
C ILE A 146 12.69 -17.41 -19.33
N ASP A 147 12.17 -18.04 -20.37
CA ASP A 147 12.98 -18.63 -21.44
C ASP A 147 13.89 -17.59 -22.12
N ARG A 148 14.99 -18.07 -22.71
CA ARG A 148 15.94 -17.22 -23.45
C ARG A 148 15.28 -16.45 -24.58
N ASN A 149 14.33 -17.07 -25.28
CA ASN A 149 13.67 -16.46 -26.42
C ASN A 149 12.57 -15.47 -26.01
N ASP A 150 12.07 -15.53 -24.77
CA ASP A 150 11.00 -14.68 -24.23
C ASP A 150 9.87 -14.40 -25.24
N HIS A 151 9.38 -15.44 -25.92
CA HIS A 151 8.42 -15.31 -27.00
C HIS A 151 7.12 -14.59 -26.57
N HIS A 152 6.75 -14.75 -25.30
CA HIS A 152 5.57 -14.13 -24.71
C HIS A 152 5.84 -12.72 -24.13
N ALA A 153 7.06 -12.20 -24.25
CA ALA A 153 7.48 -10.90 -23.72
C ALA A 153 7.17 -10.73 -22.22
N ASN A 154 7.28 -11.81 -21.44
CA ASN A 154 6.89 -11.85 -20.02
C ASN A 154 7.82 -10.98 -19.15
N ARG A 155 9.01 -10.60 -19.63
CA ARG A 155 9.88 -9.64 -18.93
C ARG A 155 9.26 -8.26 -18.79
N ASN A 156 8.33 -7.89 -19.67
CA ASN A 156 7.65 -6.60 -19.66
C ASN A 156 8.60 -5.39 -19.58
N THR A 157 9.78 -5.49 -20.20
CA THR A 157 10.84 -4.46 -20.10
C THR A 157 10.40 -3.11 -20.64
N VAL A 158 9.65 -3.07 -21.74
CA VAL A 158 9.15 -1.80 -22.31
C VAL A 158 8.28 -1.05 -21.30
N PHE A 159 7.39 -1.76 -20.60
CA PHE A 159 6.51 -1.16 -19.62
C PHE A 159 7.29 -0.66 -18.39
N PHE A 160 8.10 -1.52 -17.77
CA PHE A 160 8.79 -1.18 -16.52
C PHE A 160 10.04 -0.30 -16.70
N ASP A 161 10.80 -0.46 -17.79
CA ASP A 161 12.08 0.21 -17.99
C ASP A 161 12.00 1.47 -18.87
N ILE A 162 11.00 1.57 -19.75
CA ILE A 162 10.83 2.72 -20.63
C ILE A 162 9.65 3.57 -20.15
N ASN A 163 8.43 3.02 -20.18
CA ASN A 163 7.22 3.80 -19.92
C ASN A 163 7.16 4.32 -18.48
N MET A 164 7.37 3.45 -17.47
CA MET A 164 7.29 3.87 -16.07
C MET A 164 8.38 4.87 -15.70
N LYS A 165 9.60 4.74 -16.25
CA LYS A 165 10.67 5.73 -16.04
C LYS A 165 10.36 7.06 -16.72
N GLY A 166 9.76 7.03 -17.90
CA GLY A 166 9.29 8.24 -18.59
C GLY A 166 8.24 9.00 -17.77
N LEU A 167 7.26 8.29 -17.21
CA LEU A 167 6.22 8.90 -16.35
C LEU A 167 6.79 9.45 -15.03
N ASP A 168 7.84 8.81 -14.50
CA ASP A 168 8.53 9.27 -13.30
C ASP A 168 9.16 10.66 -13.46
N GLY A 169 9.58 11.02 -14.69
CA GLY A 169 10.08 12.36 -15.01
C GLY A 169 9.04 13.48 -14.98
N ILE A 170 7.74 13.14 -14.97
CA ILE A 170 6.65 14.13 -14.99
C ILE A 170 5.98 14.22 -13.61
N GLN A 171 5.35 13.14 -13.15
CA GLN A 171 4.56 13.12 -11.91
C GLN A 171 4.83 11.89 -11.04
N GLY A 172 5.39 10.82 -11.61
CA GLY A 172 5.58 9.55 -10.93
C GLY A 172 4.99 8.38 -11.72
N SER A 173 5.47 7.19 -11.40
CA SER A 173 4.98 5.96 -11.99
C SER A 173 3.57 5.56 -11.49
N VAL A 174 2.85 4.76 -12.27
CA VAL A 174 1.52 4.26 -11.90
C VAL A 174 1.60 3.09 -10.92
N TYR A 175 0.58 2.93 -10.08
CA TYR A 175 0.45 1.77 -9.20
C TYR A 175 0.03 0.53 -10.00
N VAL A 176 0.77 -0.57 -9.80
CA VAL A 176 0.65 -1.81 -10.61
C VAL A 176 0.25 -3.05 -9.80
N GLY A 177 -0.25 -2.88 -8.57
CA GLY A 177 -0.91 -3.95 -7.82
C GLY A 177 -0.05 -4.68 -6.76
N THR A 178 1.28 -4.60 -6.83
CA THR A 178 2.23 -5.21 -5.88
C THR A 178 3.54 -4.42 -5.83
N GLY A 179 4.35 -4.62 -4.78
CA GLY A 179 5.69 -4.04 -4.66
C GLY A 179 5.69 -2.52 -4.46
N CYS A 180 4.69 -1.98 -3.76
CA CYS A 180 4.54 -0.54 -3.59
C CYS A 180 4.49 -0.16 -2.10
N VAL A 181 5.32 0.80 -1.71
CA VAL A 181 5.36 1.33 -0.33
C VAL A 181 4.57 2.63 -0.27
N PHE A 182 3.39 2.57 0.31
CA PHE A 182 2.47 3.70 0.46
C PHE A 182 2.70 4.49 1.74
N ARG A 183 2.51 5.80 1.68
CA ARG A 183 2.26 6.65 2.84
C ARG A 183 0.80 6.47 3.28
N ARG A 184 0.58 6.06 4.53
CA ARG A 184 -0.77 5.81 5.07
C ARG A 184 -1.72 6.99 4.91
N GLN A 185 -1.24 8.21 5.15
CA GLN A 185 -2.05 9.42 5.01
C GLN A 185 -2.58 9.62 3.59
N ALA A 186 -1.80 9.26 2.57
CA ALA A 186 -2.24 9.32 1.18
C ALA A 186 -3.38 8.31 0.90
N LEU A 187 -3.32 7.11 1.48
CA LEU A 187 -4.40 6.12 1.36
C LEU A 187 -5.72 6.56 2.00
N TYR A 188 -5.66 7.43 3.02
CA TYR A 188 -6.84 8.03 3.63
C TYR A 188 -7.37 9.26 2.89
N GLY A 189 -6.70 9.69 1.82
CA GLY A 189 -7.10 10.87 1.04
C GLY A 189 -6.76 12.21 1.72
N TYR A 190 -5.83 12.24 2.67
CA TYR A 190 -5.34 13.51 3.19
C TYR A 190 -4.52 14.24 2.13
N ASN A 191 -4.74 15.55 2.03
CA ASN A 191 -3.94 16.42 1.20
C ASN A 191 -2.47 16.41 1.65
N LEU A 192 -1.56 16.65 0.69
CA LEU A 192 -0.14 16.78 0.98
C LEU A 192 0.09 17.84 2.07
N PRO A 193 1.01 17.59 3.02
CA PRO A 193 1.41 18.61 3.99
C PRO A 193 1.81 19.87 3.23
N ARG A 194 1.16 21.00 3.54
CA ARG A 194 1.50 22.27 2.89
C ARG A 194 2.98 22.53 3.15
N GLY A 195 3.75 22.70 2.08
CA GLY A 195 5.15 23.10 2.20
C GLY A 195 5.26 24.39 3.00
N PRO A 196 6.42 24.67 3.63
CA PRO A 196 6.67 26.01 4.14
C PRO A 196 6.36 26.99 3.01
N LYS A 197 5.50 27.98 3.27
CA LYS A 197 5.33 29.09 2.32
C LYS A 197 6.75 29.61 2.08
N HIS A 198 7.19 29.67 0.82
CA HIS A 198 8.41 30.40 0.51
C HIS A 198 8.29 31.76 1.22
N PRO A 199 9.31 32.19 1.99
CA PRO A 199 9.32 33.54 2.51
C PRO A 199 8.97 34.44 1.34
N LYS A 200 7.91 35.24 1.48
CA LYS A 200 7.65 36.28 0.49
C LYS A 200 8.97 37.03 0.39
N MET A 201 9.55 37.08 -0.80
CA MET A 201 10.76 37.84 -1.05
C MET A 201 10.48 39.23 -0.50
N VAL A 202 11.10 39.56 0.63
CA VAL A 202 10.97 40.88 1.23
C VAL A 202 11.67 41.76 0.22
N SER A 203 10.87 42.43 -0.61
CA SER A 203 11.29 43.58 -1.38
C SER A 203 11.95 44.50 -0.37
N CYS A 204 13.29 44.56 -0.41
CA CYS A 204 14.01 45.56 0.34
C CYS A 204 13.47 46.91 -0.14
N ASP A 205 12.91 47.72 0.74
CA ASP A 205 12.50 49.09 0.42
C ASP A 205 13.71 50.01 0.16
N CYS A 206 14.93 49.47 0.21
CA CYS A 206 16.13 50.14 -0.26
C CYS A 206 16.30 49.90 -1.77
N CYS A 207 15.79 50.82 -2.58
CA CYS A 207 16.43 51.09 -3.88
C CYS A 207 17.75 51.84 -3.63
N PRO A 208 18.83 51.49 -4.35
CA PRO A 208 18.86 51.75 -5.79
C PRO A 208 19.21 50.51 -6.61
N CYS A 209 18.26 49.60 -6.85
CA CYS A 209 18.48 48.47 -7.76
C CYS A 209 17.16 48.09 -8.47
N PHE A 210 16.97 48.66 -9.67
CA PHE A 210 16.14 48.19 -10.77
C PHE A 210 14.63 47.95 -10.56
N GLY A 211 13.83 48.93 -11.01
CA GLY A 211 12.62 48.66 -11.80
C GLY A 211 11.29 48.63 -11.04
N CYS A 212 10.77 49.80 -10.65
CA CYS A 212 9.37 49.97 -10.27
C CYS A 212 8.43 49.58 -11.43
N ARG A 213 7.90 48.36 -11.44
CA ARG A 213 6.71 48.02 -12.24
C ARG A 213 5.49 48.67 -11.60
N LYS A 214 5.00 49.75 -12.24
CA LYS A 214 3.72 50.38 -11.91
C LYS A 214 2.61 49.32 -11.90
N LYS A 215 1.85 49.21 -10.81
CA LYS A 215 0.61 48.43 -10.77
C LYS A 215 -0.44 49.18 -11.60
N LEU A 216 -0.97 48.52 -12.64
CA LEU A 216 -2.19 48.98 -13.31
C LEU A 216 -3.39 48.85 -12.36
N PRO A 217 -4.35 49.81 -12.35
CA PRO A 217 -5.49 49.76 -11.47
C PRO A 217 -6.42 48.59 -11.81
N LYS A 218 -6.89 47.87 -10.78
CA LYS A 218 -7.97 46.89 -10.92
C LYS A 218 -9.28 47.63 -11.17
N TYR A 219 -9.97 47.27 -12.26
CA TYR A 219 -11.35 47.67 -12.51
C TYR A 219 -12.28 47.01 -11.49
N SER A 220 -12.99 47.81 -10.69
CA SER A 220 -14.11 47.37 -9.86
C SER A 220 -15.39 47.38 -10.71
N LYS A 221 -16.04 46.23 -10.88
CA LYS A 221 -17.44 46.17 -11.31
C LYS A 221 -18.31 46.24 -10.06
N ASN A 222 -19.06 47.33 -9.91
CA ASN A 222 -20.20 47.41 -9.00
C ASN A 222 -21.47 47.02 -9.76
N ASP A 223 -22.35 46.35 -9.02
CA ASP A 223 -23.64 45.82 -9.41
C ASP A 223 -24.67 46.89 -9.83
N ALA A 224 -25.61 46.50 -10.68
CA ALA A 224 -26.93 47.12 -10.78
C ALA A 224 -27.98 46.08 -11.21
N ASN A 225 -29.00 45.95 -10.34
CA ASN A 225 -30.20 45.11 -10.44
C ASN A 225 -31.07 45.41 -11.67
N GLY A 226 -31.86 44.42 -12.11
CA GLY A 226 -32.98 44.60 -13.04
C GLY A 226 -33.82 43.32 -13.19
N ASP A 227 -35.04 43.37 -12.66
CA ASP A 227 -36.09 42.35 -12.57
C ASP A 227 -36.43 41.53 -13.84
N GLY A 228 -37.02 40.34 -13.63
CA GLY A 228 -38.08 39.86 -14.53
C GLY A 228 -38.19 38.35 -14.79
N ALA A 229 -39.27 37.78 -14.24
CA ALA A 229 -40.06 36.64 -14.75
C ALA A 229 -39.64 35.18 -14.45
N ASN A 230 -40.49 34.57 -13.61
CA ASN A 230 -40.85 33.14 -13.59
C ASN A 230 -41.05 32.54 -14.98
N LEU A 231 -40.68 31.27 -15.15
CA LEU A 231 -41.58 30.27 -15.75
C LEU A 231 -41.22 28.86 -15.26
N GLN A 232 -42.17 28.21 -14.59
CA GLN A 232 -42.23 26.76 -14.44
C GLN A 232 -42.57 26.13 -15.80
N VAL A 233 -41.90 25.04 -16.14
CA VAL A 233 -42.49 23.77 -16.63
C VAL A 233 -41.56 22.65 -16.16
#